data_AF-A0A9X1YCF5-F1
#
_entry.id   AF-A0A9X1YCF5-F1
#
_cell.length_a   1.000
_cell.length_b   1.000
_cell.length_c   1.000
_cell.angle_alpha   90.00
_cell.angle_beta   90.00
_cell.angle_gamma   90.00
#
_symmetry.space_group_name_H-M   'P 1'
#
loop_
_entity.id
_entity.type
_entity.pdbx_description
1 polymer ?
#
loop_
_entity_poly.entity_id
_entity_poly.type
_entity_poly.pdbx_seq_one_letter_code
_entity_poly.pdbx_strand_id
1 'polypeptide(L)'
;MALIGAWGLLPAAELRRRLGAAASDCNREAFEPLRAPADQGGGVAVLRFQLMRDARLRPTLHGAYANDPAAWRRHVDAHVFLWPGEVRRDSFLRAVVRARRAEAVRLGLPPPSPPLVLALDTAGLLRRHGESAWFSRVNVGSTLRAGARVRRDEHTLRPIADYAGGPVAELAVRGPVARDLIGRIAAGHPCPAA
;
A
#
# COMPACT_ATOMS: atom_id res chain seq x y z
N MET A 1 2.98 -3.40 1.22
CA MET A 1 3.33 -3.90 -0.13
C MET A 1 4.56 -4.74 0.09
N ALA A 2 4.51 -5.99 -0.33
CA ALA A 2 5.60 -6.91 -0.10
C ALA A 2 5.93 -7.65 -1.39
N LEU A 3 7.22 -7.82 -1.62
CA LEU A 3 7.76 -8.67 -2.66
C LEU A 3 7.87 -10.08 -2.07
N ILE A 4 7.22 -11.07 -2.69
CA ILE A 4 7.53 -12.48 -2.41
C ILE A 4 8.05 -13.10 -3.68
N GLY A 5 9.36 -13.34 -3.72
CA GLY A 5 10.00 -14.27 -4.65
C GLY A 5 9.45 -14.22 -6.08
N ALA A 6 8.88 -15.33 -6.56
CA ALA A 6 8.38 -15.51 -7.93
C ALA A 6 7.04 -14.81 -8.23
N TRP A 7 6.30 -14.31 -7.23
CA TRP A 7 4.90 -13.92 -7.40
C TRP A 7 4.67 -12.44 -7.75
N GLY A 8 5.72 -11.63 -7.80
CA GLY A 8 5.60 -10.19 -8.02
C GLY A 8 5.04 -9.47 -6.81
N LEU A 9 4.17 -8.47 -7.03
CA LEU A 9 3.50 -7.72 -5.97
C LEU A 9 2.08 -8.25 -5.79
N LEU A 10 1.72 -8.59 -4.56
CA LEU A 10 0.39 -9.09 -4.23
C LEU A 10 -0.40 -8.08 -3.38
N PRO A 11 -1.73 -7.98 -3.58
CA PRO A 11 -2.61 -7.31 -2.64
C PRO A 11 -2.48 -7.90 -1.23
N ALA A 12 -2.79 -7.11 -0.21
CA ALA A 12 -2.68 -7.57 1.17
C ALA A 12 -3.60 -8.75 1.48
N ALA A 13 -4.82 -8.75 0.94
CA ALA A 13 -5.77 -9.85 1.10
C ALA A 13 -5.26 -11.15 0.44
N GLU A 14 -4.72 -11.04 -0.78
CA GLU A 14 -4.14 -12.16 -1.51
C GLU A 14 -2.95 -12.76 -0.77
N LEU A 15 -2.07 -11.89 -0.29
CA LEU A 15 -0.88 -12.26 0.45
C LEU A 15 -1.22 -13.04 1.71
N ARG A 16 -2.19 -12.56 2.49
CA ARG A 16 -2.66 -13.25 3.69
C ARG A 16 -3.21 -14.63 3.36
N ARG A 17 -4.09 -14.71 2.34
CA ARG A 17 -4.70 -15.97 1.92
C ARG A 17 -3.65 -17.01 1.52
N ARG A 18 -2.65 -16.61 0.71
CA ARG A 18 -1.58 -17.52 0.28
C ARG A 18 -0.70 -17.99 1.43
N LEU A 19 -0.50 -17.14 2.42
CA LEU A 19 0.35 -17.44 3.58
C LEU A 19 -0.43 -18.01 4.78
N GLY A 20 -1.71 -18.35 4.60
CA GLY A 20 -2.54 -18.90 5.68
C GLY A 20 -2.77 -17.93 6.85
N ALA A 21 -2.57 -16.62 6.64
CA ALA A 21 -2.82 -15.61 7.66
C ALA A 21 -4.29 -15.21 7.65
N ALA A 22 -4.84 -14.94 8.84
CA ALA A 22 -6.20 -14.44 8.99
C ALA A 22 -6.39 -13.14 8.18
N ALA A 23 -7.57 -12.99 7.58
CA ALA A 23 -7.98 -11.73 6.98
C ALA A 23 -7.91 -10.62 8.05
N SER A 24 -7.46 -9.44 7.66
CA SER A 24 -7.40 -8.28 8.55
C SER A 24 -8.50 -7.32 8.17
N ASP A 25 -9.52 -7.27 9.01
CA ASP A 25 -10.56 -6.22 9.03
C ASP A 25 -10.17 -5.06 9.98
N CYS A 26 -9.09 -5.24 10.73
CA CYS A 26 -8.61 -4.32 11.74
C CYS A 26 -7.63 -3.27 11.19
N ASN A 27 -7.54 -2.16 11.92
CA ASN A 27 -6.54 -1.13 11.67
C ASN A 27 -5.13 -1.68 11.95
N ARG A 28 -4.22 -1.60 10.98
CA ARG A 28 -2.81 -2.01 11.19
C ARG A 28 -2.00 -0.83 11.72
N GLU A 29 -1.69 -0.85 13.02
CA GLU A 29 -0.92 0.21 13.68
C GLU A 29 0.60 0.04 13.55
N ALA A 30 1.05 -1.15 13.17
CA ALA A 30 2.45 -1.50 12.98
C ALA A 30 2.69 -2.13 11.61
N PHE A 31 3.97 -2.32 11.26
CA PHE A 31 4.33 -3.18 10.14
C PHE A 31 4.09 -4.62 10.54
N GLU A 32 3.44 -5.38 9.66
CA GLU A 32 3.12 -6.77 9.94
C GLU A 32 3.94 -7.67 9.01
N PRO A 33 4.91 -8.42 9.56
CA PRO A 33 5.64 -9.41 8.79
C PRO A 33 4.76 -10.64 8.57
N LEU A 34 4.63 -11.06 7.32
CA LEU A 34 4.05 -12.33 6.92
C LEU A 34 5.17 -13.21 6.38
N ARG A 35 5.39 -14.37 6.99
CA ARG A 35 6.46 -15.29 6.61
C ARG A 35 5.90 -16.35 5.68
N ALA A 36 6.57 -16.57 4.55
CA ALA A 36 6.28 -17.69 3.69
C ALA A 36 6.77 -18.99 4.33
N PRO A 37 5.99 -20.08 4.25
CA PRO A 37 6.47 -21.42 4.56
C PRO A 37 7.78 -21.76 3.81
N ALA A 38 8.61 -22.64 4.38
CA ALA A 38 9.93 -22.98 3.82
C ALA A 38 9.82 -23.66 2.44
N ASP A 39 8.80 -24.49 2.26
CA ASP A 39 8.39 -25.13 1.00
C ASP A 39 7.90 -24.12 -0.06
N GLN A 40 7.65 -22.87 0.34
CA GLN A 40 7.32 -21.74 -0.55
C GLN A 40 8.48 -20.73 -0.67
N GLY A 41 9.70 -21.14 -0.30
CA GLY A 41 10.93 -20.35 -0.44
C GLY A 41 11.29 -19.48 0.76
N GLY A 42 10.59 -19.58 1.90
CA GLY A 42 11.02 -19.03 3.20
C GLY A 42 11.15 -17.50 3.29
N GLY A 43 10.60 -16.77 2.32
CA GLY A 43 10.68 -15.30 2.25
C GLY A 43 9.83 -14.58 3.30
N VAL A 44 10.13 -13.30 3.55
CA VAL A 44 9.32 -12.44 4.41
C VAL A 44 8.68 -11.34 3.58
N ALA A 45 7.36 -11.27 3.64
CA ALA A 45 6.59 -10.13 3.18
C ALA A 45 6.30 -9.17 4.33
N VAL A 46 6.28 -7.87 4.06
CA VAL A 46 5.89 -6.87 5.06
C VAL A 46 4.66 -6.10 4.59
N LEU A 47 3.56 -6.27 5.32
CA LEU A 47 2.38 -5.43 5.18
C LEU A 47 2.63 -4.09 5.87
N ARG A 48 2.26 -3.01 5.17
CA ARG A 48 2.36 -1.66 5.73
C ARG A 48 1.24 -1.46 6.76
N PHE A 49 1.52 -0.62 7.75
CA PHE A 49 0.47 -0.05 8.58
C PHE A 49 -0.57 0.66 7.69
N GLN A 50 -1.81 0.66 8.15
CA GLN A 50 -2.89 1.49 7.62
C GLN A 50 -3.28 2.42 8.76
N LEU A 51 -2.97 3.72 8.65
CA LEU A 51 -3.29 4.69 9.72
C LEU A 51 -4.72 5.18 9.53
N MET A 52 -5.67 4.26 9.67
CA MET A 52 -7.10 4.46 9.42
C MET A 52 -7.92 4.05 10.65
N ARG A 53 -7.61 4.63 11.82
CA ARG A 53 -8.35 4.36 13.07
C ARG A 53 -9.84 4.61 12.85
N ASP A 54 -10.70 3.71 13.36
CA ASP A 54 -12.16 3.78 13.17
C ASP A 54 -12.72 5.17 13.49
N ALA A 55 -12.32 5.76 14.62
CA ALA A 55 -12.76 7.10 15.04
C ALA A 55 -12.43 8.21 14.04
N ARG A 56 -11.41 8.02 13.18
CA ARG A 56 -11.01 8.96 12.13
C ARG A 56 -11.50 8.54 10.75
N LEU A 57 -11.69 7.25 10.50
CA LEU A 57 -12.15 6.73 9.23
C LEU A 57 -13.66 6.87 9.09
N ARG A 58 -14.43 6.46 10.12
CA ARG A 58 -15.90 6.44 10.11
C ARG A 58 -16.53 7.75 9.64
N PRO A 59 -16.13 8.95 10.11
CA PRO A 59 -16.71 10.21 9.66
C PRO A 59 -16.45 10.55 8.19
N THR A 60 -15.51 9.84 7.56
CA THR A 60 -15.14 10.05 6.16
C THR A 60 -15.81 9.05 5.23
N LEU A 61 -16.48 8.02 5.73
CA LEU A 61 -17.08 6.97 4.92
C LEU A 61 -18.49 7.34 4.47
N HIS A 62 -18.77 7.17 3.19
CA HIS A 62 -20.05 7.42 2.53
C HIS A 62 -20.35 6.31 1.52
N GLY A 63 -21.54 6.37 0.91
CA GLY A 63 -21.95 5.45 -0.15
C GLY A 63 -21.94 4.00 0.33
N ALA A 64 -21.37 3.11 -0.48
CA ALA A 64 -21.29 1.67 -0.21
C ALA A 64 -20.51 1.30 1.05
N TYR A 65 -19.74 2.23 1.63
CA TYR A 65 -18.90 2.00 2.82
C TYR A 65 -19.37 2.77 4.05
N ALA A 66 -20.51 3.46 3.99
CA ALA A 66 -21.01 4.27 5.10
C ALA A 66 -21.07 3.46 6.41
N ASN A 67 -20.46 3.99 7.47
CA ASN A 67 -20.39 3.36 8.81
C ASN A 67 -19.71 1.98 8.89
N ASP A 68 -19.06 1.50 7.83
CA ASP A 68 -18.35 0.21 7.81
C ASP A 68 -16.84 0.38 7.48
N PRO A 69 -16.01 0.70 8.50
CA PRO A 69 -14.55 0.69 8.37
C PRO A 69 -13.96 -0.61 7.84
N ALA A 70 -14.57 -1.75 8.17
CA ALA A 70 -14.08 -3.05 7.77
C ALA A 70 -14.30 -3.29 6.27
N ALA A 71 -15.46 -2.90 5.72
CA ALA A 71 -15.70 -2.92 4.28
C ALA A 71 -14.71 -2.05 3.52
N TRP A 72 -14.43 -0.84 4.01
CA TRP A 72 -13.42 0.03 3.40
C TRP A 72 -12.03 -0.63 3.38
N ARG A 73 -11.59 -1.23 4.49
CA ARG A 73 -10.29 -1.92 4.55
C ARG A 73 -10.23 -3.13 3.63
N ARG A 74 -11.30 -3.94 3.56
CA ARG A 74 -11.39 -5.06 2.61
C ARG A 74 -11.27 -4.59 1.16
N HIS A 75 -11.92 -3.47 0.82
CA HIS A 75 -11.80 -2.85 -0.49
C HIS A 75 -10.37 -2.42 -0.78
N VAL A 76 -9.72 -1.70 0.14
CA VAL A 76 -8.32 -1.28 0.00
C VAL A 76 -7.38 -2.48 -0.12
N ASP A 77 -7.56 -3.52 0.70
CA ASP A 77 -6.66 -4.68 0.75
C ASP A 77 -6.72 -5.59 -0.49
N ALA A 78 -7.70 -5.36 -1.38
CA ALA A 78 -7.78 -5.99 -2.69
C ALA A 78 -6.84 -5.40 -3.76
N HIS A 79 -6.10 -4.32 -3.42
CA HIS A 79 -5.26 -3.59 -4.37
C HIS A 79 -3.77 -3.57 -3.99
N VAL A 80 -2.92 -3.52 -5.01
CA VAL A 80 -1.53 -3.06 -4.93
C VAL A 80 -1.52 -1.56 -5.19
N PHE A 81 -0.90 -0.79 -4.29
CA PHE A 81 -0.79 0.67 -4.43
C PHE A 81 0.61 1.10 -4.85
N LEU A 82 0.67 1.95 -5.87
CA LEU A 82 1.88 2.51 -6.46
C LEU A 82 1.80 4.04 -6.39
N TRP A 83 2.94 4.71 -6.19
CA TRP A 83 3.01 6.17 -6.25
C TRP A 83 3.51 6.61 -7.62
N PRO A 84 2.70 7.33 -8.41
CA PRO A 84 3.10 7.76 -9.76
C PRO A 84 4.14 8.89 -9.77
N GLY A 85 4.33 9.59 -8.64
CA GLY A 85 5.25 10.73 -8.53
C GLY A 85 6.29 10.58 -7.41
N GLU A 86 7.51 11.02 -7.69
CA GLU A 86 8.67 10.90 -6.80
C GLU A 86 8.50 11.65 -5.47
N VAL A 87 7.89 12.84 -5.49
CA VAL A 87 7.67 13.65 -4.29
C VAL A 87 6.85 12.90 -3.23
N ARG A 88 5.84 12.14 -3.67
CA ARG A 88 5.00 11.33 -2.78
C ARG A 88 5.74 10.09 -2.29
N ARG A 89 6.51 9.43 -3.17
CA ARG A 89 7.44 8.35 -2.81
C ARG A 89 8.37 8.81 -1.69
N ASP A 90 9.08 9.91 -1.86
CA ASP A 90 10.10 10.35 -0.89
C ASP A 90 9.49 10.78 0.44
N SER A 91 8.36 11.48 0.39
CA SER A 91 7.61 11.84 1.60
C SER A 91 7.12 10.60 2.36
N PHE A 92 6.69 9.56 1.63
CA PHE A 92 6.31 8.29 2.24
C PHE A 92 7.51 7.54 2.80
N LEU A 93 8.63 7.46 2.06
CA LEU A 93 9.86 6.82 2.52
C LEU A 93 10.36 7.43 3.83
N ARG A 94 10.38 8.77 3.93
CA ARG A 94 10.69 9.48 5.18
C ARG A 94 9.78 9.05 6.34
N ALA A 95 8.48 9.01 6.10
CA ALA A 95 7.50 8.62 7.11
C ALA A 95 7.69 7.17 7.57
N VAL A 96 7.96 6.25 6.62
CA VAL A 96 8.22 4.83 6.89
C VAL A 96 9.51 4.65 7.70
N VAL A 97 10.61 5.28 7.28
CA VAL A 97 11.90 5.19 8.00
C VAL A 97 11.74 5.70 9.42
N ARG A 98 11.07 6.85 9.61
CA ARG A 98 10.80 7.39 10.95
C ARG A 98 9.96 6.44 11.80
N ALA A 99 8.88 5.88 11.24
CA ALA A 99 8.01 4.95 11.95
C ALA A 99 8.75 3.67 12.36
N ARG A 100 9.49 3.05 11.43
CA ARG A 100 10.28 1.84 11.71
C ARG A 100 11.40 2.09 12.73
N ARG A 101 12.03 3.27 12.70
CA ARG A 101 13.03 3.66 13.72
C ARG A 101 12.41 3.81 15.10
N ALA A 102 11.27 4.51 15.20
CA ALA A 102 10.57 4.67 16.48
C ALA A 102 10.13 3.31 17.06
N GLU A 103 9.66 2.41 16.20
CA GLU A 103 9.31 1.04 16.60
C GLU A 103 10.53 0.22 17.04
N ALA A 104 11.65 0.30 16.31
CA ALA A 104 12.88 -0.37 16.70
C ALA A 104 13.40 0.11 18.07
N VAL A 105 13.38 1.42 18.33
CA VAL A 105 13.74 2.00 19.64
C VAL A 105 12.83 1.47 20.74
N ARG A 106 11.50 1.46 20.51
CA ARG A 106 10.52 0.95 21.48
C ARG A 106 10.76 -0.52 21.84
N LEU A 107 11.25 -1.32 20.89
CA LEU A 107 11.48 -2.75 21.03
C LEU A 107 12.93 -3.12 21.38
N GLY A 108 13.84 -2.15 21.54
CA GLY A 108 15.26 -2.43 21.78
C GLY A 108 15.96 -3.15 20.60
N LEU A 109 15.46 -2.97 19.38
CA LEU A 109 15.98 -3.63 18.17
C LEU A 109 16.98 -2.73 17.43
N PRO A 110 17.90 -3.31 16.62
CA PRO A 110 18.80 -2.53 15.79
C PRO A 110 18.04 -1.64 14.79
N PRO A 111 18.66 -0.54 14.31
CA PRO A 111 18.06 0.32 13.31
C PRO A 111 17.61 -0.48 12.08
N PRO A 112 16.39 -0.21 11.56
CA PRO A 112 15.87 -0.95 10.43
C PRO A 112 16.66 -0.63 9.16
N SER A 113 16.89 -1.64 8.32
CA SER A 113 17.43 -1.45 6.98
C SER A 113 16.54 -0.49 6.16
N PRO A 114 17.13 0.35 5.29
CA PRO A 114 16.36 1.21 4.40
C PRO A 114 15.32 0.42 3.60
N PRO A 115 14.12 0.98 3.38
CA PRO A 115 13.14 0.36 2.49
C PRO A 115 13.68 0.25 1.07
N LEU A 116 13.37 -0.87 0.40
CA LEU A 116 13.63 -1.04 -1.03
C LEU A 116 12.61 -0.21 -1.83
N VAL A 117 13.10 0.47 -2.87
CA VAL A 117 12.27 1.18 -3.83
C VAL A 117 12.23 0.38 -5.12
N LEU A 118 11.02 0.02 -5.56
CA LEU A 118 10.77 -0.68 -6.80
C LEU A 118 10.22 0.33 -7.81
N ALA A 119 10.90 0.49 -8.94
CA ALA A 119 10.37 1.22 -10.08
C ALA A 119 9.75 0.21 -11.05
N LEU A 120 8.53 0.50 -11.51
CA LEU A 120 7.80 -0.34 -12.45
C LEU A 120 7.78 0.28 -13.83
N ASP A 121 7.75 -0.55 -14.88
CA ASP A 121 7.38 -0.12 -16.22
C ASP A 121 5.89 0.27 -16.23
N THR A 122 5.62 1.57 -16.11
CA THR A 122 4.26 2.10 -16.11
C THR A 122 3.52 1.75 -17.41
N ALA A 123 4.20 1.77 -18.57
CA ALA A 123 3.54 1.47 -19.83
C ALA A 123 3.15 -0.01 -19.91
N GLY A 124 4.05 -0.91 -19.50
CA GLY A 124 3.76 -2.34 -19.36
C GLY A 124 2.66 -2.64 -18.34
N LEU A 125 2.68 -1.95 -17.20
CA LEU A 125 1.64 -2.05 -16.18
C LEU A 125 0.27 -1.66 -16.73
N LEU A 126 0.17 -0.51 -17.39
CA LEU A 126 -1.10 -0.01 -17.94
C LEU A 126 -1.60 -0.87 -19.10
N ARG A 127 -0.72 -1.40 -19.95
CA ARG A 127 -1.13 -2.34 -21.02
C ARG A 127 -1.75 -3.63 -20.47
N ARG A 128 -1.21 -4.16 -19.36
CA ARG A 128 -1.65 -5.45 -18.81
C ARG A 128 -2.77 -5.33 -17.78
N HIS A 129 -2.79 -4.23 -17.04
CA HIS A 129 -3.69 -4.04 -15.91
C HIS A 129 -4.62 -2.84 -16.08
N GLY A 130 -4.71 -2.23 -17.26
CA GLY A 130 -5.49 -1.00 -17.49
C GLY A 130 -6.97 -1.12 -17.07
N GLU A 131 -7.60 -2.24 -17.40
CA GLU A 131 -8.99 -2.55 -16.99
C GLU A 131 -9.11 -2.79 -15.48
N SER A 132 -8.02 -3.23 -14.85
CA SER A 132 -7.90 -3.45 -13.42
C SER A 132 -7.00 -2.40 -12.76
N ALA A 133 -7.04 -1.15 -13.23
CA ALA A 133 -6.26 -0.06 -12.67
C ALA A 133 -7.16 1.13 -12.37
N TRP A 134 -6.91 1.72 -11.20
CA TRP A 134 -7.67 2.83 -10.66
C TRP A 134 -6.74 3.92 -10.16
N PHE A 135 -7.15 5.17 -10.32
CA PHE A 135 -6.49 6.30 -9.69
C PHE A 135 -7.23 6.74 -8.43
N SER A 136 -6.45 7.23 -7.46
CA SER A 136 -6.98 7.98 -6.33
C SER A 136 -6.32 9.34 -6.22
N ARG A 137 -7.09 10.33 -5.78
CA ARG A 137 -6.61 11.69 -5.45
C ARG A 137 -6.01 11.78 -4.05
N VAL A 138 -6.15 10.74 -3.25
CA VAL A 138 -5.68 10.70 -1.86
C VAL A 138 -4.91 9.43 -1.55
N ASN A 139 -4.21 9.41 -0.41
CA ASN A 139 -3.65 8.17 0.12
C ASN A 139 -4.79 7.38 0.78
N VAL A 140 -5.24 6.30 0.13
CA VAL A 140 -6.44 5.58 0.55
C VAL A 140 -6.24 4.80 1.83
N GLY A 141 -4.98 4.49 2.17
CA GLY A 141 -4.58 3.76 3.37
C GLY A 141 -4.29 4.65 4.59
N SER A 142 -4.67 5.93 4.56
CA SER A 142 -4.37 6.88 5.62
C SER A 142 -5.48 7.91 5.82
N THR A 143 -5.92 8.10 7.06
CA THR A 143 -6.83 9.19 7.49
C THR A 143 -6.07 10.29 8.22
N LEU A 144 -4.76 10.45 7.96
CA LEU A 144 -3.94 11.52 8.54
C LEU A 144 -3.87 12.75 7.64
N ARG A 145 -3.65 13.92 8.26
CA ARG A 145 -3.46 15.22 7.57
C ARG A 145 -4.59 15.47 6.56
N ALA A 146 -4.25 15.75 5.29
CA ALA A 146 -5.20 15.97 4.22
C ALA A 146 -6.20 14.81 4.04
N GLY A 147 -5.83 13.58 4.40
CA GLY A 147 -6.74 12.43 4.36
C GLY A 147 -7.80 12.40 5.46
N ALA A 148 -7.69 13.21 6.51
CA ALA A 148 -8.61 13.19 7.65
C ALA A 148 -10.01 13.74 7.34
N ARG A 149 -10.14 14.55 6.28
CA ARG A 149 -11.41 15.21 5.90
C ARG A 149 -11.92 14.78 4.53
N VAL A 150 -11.21 13.87 3.87
CA VAL A 150 -11.57 13.44 2.52
C VAL A 150 -12.68 12.42 2.60
N ARG A 151 -13.81 12.71 1.96
CA ARG A 151 -14.88 11.76 1.73
C ARG A 151 -14.36 10.52 0.98
N ARG A 152 -14.73 9.34 1.49
CA ARG A 152 -14.38 8.01 1.00
C ARG A 152 -15.65 7.23 0.69
N ASP A 153 -15.76 6.77 -0.54
CA ASP A 153 -16.88 6.03 -1.10
C ASP A 153 -16.41 5.20 -2.32
N GLU A 154 -17.33 4.56 -3.02
CA GLU A 154 -17.10 3.79 -4.25
C GLU A 154 -16.41 4.59 -5.36
N HIS A 155 -16.40 5.93 -5.31
CA HIS A 155 -15.76 6.79 -6.30
C HIS A 155 -14.38 7.32 -5.88
N THR A 156 -13.85 6.85 -4.75
CA THR A 156 -12.53 7.25 -4.26
C THR A 156 -11.38 6.62 -5.04
N LEU A 157 -11.59 5.40 -5.52
CA LEU A 157 -10.82 4.76 -6.57
C LEU A 157 -11.64 4.86 -7.85
N ARG A 158 -11.11 5.54 -8.87
CA ARG A 158 -11.79 5.67 -10.16
C ARG A 158 -11.02 4.90 -11.23
N PRO A 159 -11.69 4.14 -12.11
CA PRO A 159 -11.03 3.52 -13.24
C PRO A 159 -10.22 4.55 -14.02
N ILE A 160 -9.07 4.14 -14.56
CA ILE A 160 -8.22 5.05 -15.34
C ILE A 160 -9.00 5.67 -16.51
N ALA A 161 -9.85 4.88 -17.16
CA ALA A 161 -10.68 5.33 -18.28
C ALA A 161 -11.64 6.46 -17.91
N ASP A 162 -12.11 6.50 -16.66
CA ASP A 162 -13.10 7.47 -16.18
C ASP A 162 -12.46 8.64 -15.40
N TYR A 163 -11.13 8.69 -15.37
CA TYR A 163 -10.42 9.68 -14.56
C TYR A 163 -10.36 11.03 -15.28
N ALA A 164 -11.22 11.96 -14.86
CA ALA A 164 -11.41 13.30 -15.43
C ALA A 164 -10.20 14.27 -15.29
N GLY A 165 -9.00 13.77 -14.96
CA GLY A 165 -7.78 14.56 -14.82
C GLY A 165 -7.54 15.13 -13.42
N GLY A 166 -6.44 15.89 -13.29
CA GLY A 166 -5.96 16.45 -12.03
C GLY A 166 -4.93 15.57 -11.29
N PRO A 167 -4.50 15.98 -10.09
CA PRO A 167 -3.38 15.34 -9.41
C PRO A 167 -3.73 13.92 -8.93
N VAL A 168 -2.95 12.94 -9.38
CA VAL A 168 -3.02 11.56 -8.90
C VAL A 168 -2.14 11.40 -7.67
N ALA A 169 -2.70 10.83 -6.60
CA ALA A 169 -1.96 10.48 -5.39
C ALA A 169 -1.43 9.06 -5.41
N GLU A 170 -2.27 8.12 -5.83
CA GLU A 170 -1.98 6.69 -5.86
C GLU A 170 -2.57 6.08 -7.14
N LEU A 171 -1.83 5.14 -7.71
CA LEU A 171 -2.31 4.17 -8.69
C LEU A 171 -2.59 2.87 -7.93
N ALA A 172 -3.82 2.38 -7.99
CA ALA A 172 -4.26 1.14 -7.37
C ALA A 172 -4.51 0.10 -8.47
N VAL A 173 -3.86 -1.06 -8.37
CA VAL A 173 -4.11 -2.21 -9.27
C VAL A 173 -4.82 -3.27 -8.47
N ARG A 174 -6.02 -3.69 -8.88
CA ARG A 174 -6.75 -4.77 -8.21
C ARG A 174 -6.15 -6.10 -8.64
N GLY A 175 -5.75 -6.90 -7.67
CA GLY A 175 -5.08 -8.17 -7.94
C GLY A 175 -3.55 -8.08 -8.06
N PRO A 176 -2.90 -9.21 -8.39
CA PRO A 176 -1.44 -9.31 -8.50
C PRO A 176 -0.84 -8.43 -9.61
N VAL A 177 0.35 -7.89 -9.38
CA VAL A 177 1.19 -7.24 -10.39
C VAL A 177 2.40 -8.12 -10.68
N ALA A 178 2.58 -8.48 -11.95
CA ALA A 178 3.62 -9.40 -12.39
C ALA A 178 5.04 -8.88 -12.10
N ARG A 179 5.95 -9.80 -11.77
CA ARG A 179 7.33 -9.48 -11.38
C ARG A 179 8.15 -8.84 -12.50
N ASP A 180 7.92 -9.24 -13.73
CA ASP A 180 8.64 -8.77 -14.91
C ASP A 180 8.35 -7.29 -15.23
N LEU A 181 7.32 -6.70 -14.62
CA LEU A 181 7.07 -5.26 -14.67
C LEU A 181 7.97 -4.45 -13.72
N ILE A 182 8.74 -5.10 -12.84
CA ILE A 182 9.68 -4.42 -11.94
C ILE A 182 10.98 -4.14 -12.71
N GLY A 183 11.12 -2.93 -13.20
CA GLY A 183 12.24 -2.52 -14.06
C GLY A 183 13.51 -2.15 -13.30
N ARG A 184 13.41 -1.55 -12.11
CA ARG A 184 14.58 -1.23 -11.27
C ARG A 184 14.30 -1.45 -9.79
N ILE A 185 15.29 -2.02 -9.10
CA ILE A 185 15.33 -2.13 -7.64
C ILE A 185 16.41 -1.17 -7.16
N ALA A 186 16.03 -0.07 -6.54
CA ALA A 186 16.97 0.84 -5.89
C ALA A 186 17.04 0.47 -4.40
N ALA A 187 18.18 -0.09 -3.97
CA ALA A 187 18.51 -0.20 -2.57
C ALA A 187 18.95 1.17 -2.06
N GLY A 188 18.30 1.66 -1.00
CA GLY A 188 18.70 2.89 -0.34
C GLY A 188 18.65 4.11 -1.25
N HIS A 189 17.47 4.67 -1.47
CA HIS A 189 17.42 6.09 -1.82
C HIS A 189 18.00 6.82 -0.60
N PRO A 190 19.15 7.52 -0.72
CA PRO A 190 19.58 8.40 0.36
C PRO A 190 18.46 9.40 0.54
N CYS A 191 17.76 9.29 1.67
CA CYS A 191 16.83 10.33 2.05
C CYS A 191 17.68 11.58 2.23
N PRO A 192 17.44 12.68 1.48
CA PRO A 192 18.10 13.93 1.78
C PRO A 192 17.81 14.25 3.25
N ALA A 193 18.85 14.57 4.02
CA ALA A 193 18.67 15.11 5.35
C ALA A 193 17.79 16.36 5.21
N ALA A 194 16.74 16.43 6.03
CA ALA A 194 15.91 17.62 6.13
C ALA A 194 16.65 18.70 6.93
#